data_AF-A0A9E2RI59-F1
#
_entry.id   AF-A0A9E2RI59-F1
#
_cell.length_a   1.000
_cell.length_b   1.000
_cell.length_c   1.000
_cell.angle_alpha   90.00
_cell.angle_beta   90.00
_cell.angle_gamma   90.00
#
_symmetry.space_group_name_H-M   'P 1'
#
loop_
_entity.id
_entity.type
_entity.pdbx_description
1 polymer ?
#
loop_
_entity_poly.entity_id
_entity_poly.type
_entity_poly.pdbx_seq_one_letter_code
_entity_poly.pdbx_strand_id
1 'polypeptide(L)'
;MRFLLLDTDYPAYLDRLYAEHPALDKKPFDEQLRVHTEAHFGVTGFCASNLRALGHEAYDLHVNDEIMQKQWAREHGLKVGSDWRWEFRLRRGIAPWVSRTQVRRWFHDILAAQIRHYKPDVILNLAMDGISSSFLQGMKPHTRLLVGQIAAPLPEGENWGVYDLVISSLPNFVEYFRRIGVRSEFNRLAFEPTVLRALSTQRKNILVSFVGSFTSSHSKRDQLLEHLCS
;
A
#
# COMPACT_ATOMS: atom_id res chain seq x y z
N MET A 1 15.77 -15.62 0.48
CA MET A 1 14.29 -15.58 0.53
C MET A 1 13.80 -14.58 -0.48
N ARG A 2 12.58 -14.75 -0.97
CA ARG A 2 11.90 -13.79 -1.83
C ARG A 2 10.82 -13.04 -1.07
N PHE A 3 10.91 -11.71 -1.06
CA PHE A 3 9.96 -10.81 -0.45
C PHE A 3 9.11 -10.13 -1.52
N LEU A 4 7.81 -10.04 -1.26
CA LEU A 4 6.89 -9.21 -2.03
C LEU A 4 6.24 -8.21 -1.09
N LEU A 5 6.55 -6.94 -1.28
CA LEU A 5 6.06 -5.83 -0.47
C LEU A 5 4.84 -5.24 -1.18
N LEU A 6 3.72 -5.16 -0.47
CA LEU A 6 2.47 -4.63 -1.00
C LEU A 6 2.20 -3.29 -0.33
N ASP A 7 2.10 -2.23 -1.12
CA ASP A 7 1.82 -0.88 -0.64
C ASP A 7 0.76 -0.21 -1.51
N THR A 8 0.20 0.89 -1.01
CA THR A 8 -0.78 1.70 -1.72
C THR A 8 -0.43 3.17 -1.64
N ASP A 9 -0.69 3.89 -2.72
CA ASP A 9 -0.42 5.31 -2.82
C ASP A 9 -1.68 6.16 -2.62
N TYR A 10 -1.49 7.41 -2.20
CA TYR A 10 -2.61 8.35 -2.24
C TYR A 10 -2.98 8.68 -3.69
N PRO A 11 -4.28 8.74 -4.04
CA PRO A 11 -4.72 9.09 -5.38
C PRO A 11 -4.12 10.42 -5.88
N ALA A 12 -4.07 11.44 -5.02
CA ALA A 12 -3.50 12.74 -5.36
C ALA A 12 -2.00 12.69 -5.70
N TYR A 13 -1.26 11.74 -5.12
CA TYR A 13 0.14 11.53 -5.49
C TYR A 13 0.25 10.87 -6.87
N LEU A 14 -0.56 9.83 -7.13
CA LEU A 14 -0.57 9.17 -8.44
C LEU A 14 -0.96 10.14 -9.57
N ASP A 15 -2.00 10.95 -9.35
CA ASP A 15 -2.42 11.99 -10.30
C ASP A 15 -1.28 12.96 -10.62
N ARG A 16 -0.53 13.38 -9.59
CA ARG A 16 0.62 14.26 -9.73
C ARG A 16 1.78 13.57 -10.47
N LEU A 17 2.11 12.33 -10.11
CA LEU A 17 3.21 11.56 -10.71
C LEU A 17 3.03 11.46 -12.23
N TYR A 18 1.84 11.06 -12.68
CA TYR A 18 1.57 10.94 -14.11
C TYR A 18 1.44 12.30 -14.83
N ALA A 19 1.07 13.37 -14.13
CA ALA A 19 1.07 14.72 -14.69
C ALA A 19 2.50 15.28 -14.87
N GLU A 20 3.41 15.01 -13.93
CA GLU A 20 4.81 15.47 -13.97
C GLU A 20 5.67 14.66 -14.97
N HIS A 21 5.25 13.44 -15.31
CA HIS A 21 5.94 12.55 -16.25
C HIS A 21 5.06 12.18 -17.46
N PRO A 22 4.92 13.07 -18.46
CA PRO A 22 4.16 12.76 -19.67
C PRO A 22 4.63 11.48 -20.37
N ALA A 23 3.69 10.67 -20.83
CA ALA A 23 3.91 9.36 -21.46
C ALA A 23 4.42 8.23 -20.55
N LEU A 24 4.54 8.45 -19.23
CA LEU A 24 4.88 7.40 -18.27
C LEU A 24 3.88 6.25 -18.31
N ASP A 25 2.60 6.54 -18.54
CA ASP A 25 1.49 5.58 -18.67
C ASP A 25 1.68 4.55 -19.79
N LYS A 26 2.53 4.85 -20.77
CA LYS A 26 2.86 3.98 -21.91
C LYS A 26 4.19 3.26 -21.75
N LYS A 27 4.97 3.57 -20.70
CA LYS A 27 6.25 2.94 -20.45
C LYS A 27 6.06 1.54 -19.85
N PRO A 28 7.07 0.66 -19.97
CA PRO A 28 7.00 -0.66 -19.35
C PRO A 28 6.81 -0.59 -17.84
N PHE A 29 6.24 -1.63 -17.23
CA PHE A 29 6.01 -1.70 -15.78
C PHE A 29 7.25 -1.32 -14.97
N ASP A 30 8.41 -1.90 -15.30
CA ASP A 30 9.66 -1.65 -14.57
C ASP A 30 10.13 -0.19 -14.68
N GLU A 31 9.86 0.48 -15.81
CA GLU A 31 10.20 1.90 -15.97
C GLU A 31 9.26 2.79 -15.16
N GLN A 32 7.97 2.45 -15.09
CA GLN A 32 7.00 3.14 -14.23
C GLN A 32 7.38 2.99 -12.74
N LEU A 33 7.69 1.76 -12.31
CA LEU A 33 8.08 1.48 -10.93
C LEU A 33 9.39 2.19 -10.54
N ARG A 34 10.34 2.30 -11.48
CA ARG A 34 11.58 3.05 -11.26
C ARG A 34 11.30 4.53 -11.04
N VAL A 35 10.51 5.17 -11.91
CA VAL A 35 10.15 6.59 -11.77
C VAL A 35 9.39 6.85 -10.47
N HIS A 36 8.46 5.97 -10.12
CA HIS A 36 7.75 5.99 -8.85
C HIS A 36 8.72 5.95 -7.65
N THR A 37 9.66 5.00 -7.65
CA THR A 37 10.67 4.85 -6.60
C THR A 37 11.60 6.08 -6.49
N GLU A 38 12.00 6.65 -7.62
CA GLU A 38 12.86 7.85 -7.69
C GLU A 38 12.15 9.13 -7.23
N ALA A 39 10.81 9.14 -7.16
CA ALA A 39 10.05 10.25 -6.60
C ALA A 39 10.15 10.32 -5.06
N HIS A 40 10.68 9.27 -4.40
CA HIS A 40 10.91 9.20 -2.96
C HIS A 40 9.66 9.51 -2.11
N PHE A 41 8.48 9.07 -2.58
CA PHE A 41 7.21 9.25 -1.90
C PHE A 41 6.83 8.04 -1.05
N GLY A 42 6.49 8.25 0.22
CA GLY A 42 6.11 7.16 1.13
C GLY A 42 7.31 6.29 1.53
N VAL A 43 7.12 4.96 1.62
CA VAL A 43 8.15 3.98 2.02
C VAL A 43 8.80 3.29 0.80
N THR A 44 8.66 3.90 -0.38
CA THR A 44 9.04 3.35 -1.69
C THR A 44 10.49 2.90 -1.78
N GLY A 45 10.72 1.68 -2.26
CA GLY A 45 12.02 1.15 -2.66
C GLY A 45 13.02 0.89 -1.53
N PHE A 46 12.86 1.52 -0.36
CA PHE A 46 13.84 1.49 0.71
C PHE A 46 13.88 0.13 1.42
N CYS A 47 12.72 -0.45 1.72
CA CYS A 47 12.69 -1.77 2.35
C CYS A 47 13.21 -2.85 1.39
N ALA A 48 12.75 -2.85 0.13
CA ALA A 48 13.22 -3.83 -0.85
C ALA A 48 14.71 -3.70 -1.16
N SER A 49 15.25 -2.48 -1.30
CA SER A 49 16.68 -2.27 -1.55
C SER A 49 17.55 -2.79 -0.41
N ASN A 50 17.17 -2.53 0.84
CA ASN A 50 17.89 -3.05 2.01
C ASN A 50 17.78 -4.57 2.14
N LEU A 51 16.62 -5.17 1.83
CA LEU A 51 16.47 -6.63 1.77
C LEU A 51 17.38 -7.25 0.69
N ARG A 52 17.48 -6.62 -0.48
CA ARG A 52 18.43 -7.03 -1.54
C ARG A 52 19.89 -6.93 -1.09
N ALA A 53 20.25 -5.85 -0.37
CA ALA A 53 21.59 -5.70 0.20
C ALA A 53 21.94 -6.79 1.21
N LEU A 54 20.94 -7.38 1.89
CA LEU A 54 21.08 -8.54 2.78
C LEU A 54 21.09 -9.89 2.05
N GLY A 55 21.10 -9.92 0.71
CA GLY A 55 21.14 -11.15 -0.09
C GLY A 55 19.77 -11.80 -0.31
N HIS A 56 18.69 -11.03 -0.25
CA HIS A 56 17.34 -11.51 -0.58
C HIS A 56 16.88 -11.03 -1.95
N GLU A 57 15.90 -11.72 -2.52
CA GLU A 57 15.09 -11.16 -3.62
C GLU A 57 13.97 -10.34 -2.98
N ALA A 58 13.73 -9.12 -3.45
CA ALA A 58 12.64 -8.30 -2.95
C ALA A 58 12.02 -7.51 -4.10
N TYR A 59 10.70 -7.32 -4.07
CA TYR A 59 9.93 -6.61 -5.08
C TYR A 59 8.87 -5.74 -4.39
N ASP A 60 8.75 -4.49 -4.81
CA ASP A 60 7.71 -3.56 -4.34
C ASP A 60 6.56 -3.55 -5.35
N LEU A 61 5.33 -3.62 -4.84
CA LEU A 61 4.11 -3.47 -5.63
C LEU A 61 3.25 -2.36 -5.04
N HIS A 62 3.02 -1.32 -5.85
CA HIS A 62 2.02 -0.28 -5.61
C HIS A 62 0.69 -0.76 -6.16
N VAL A 63 -0.06 -1.49 -5.34
CA VAL A 63 -1.14 -2.35 -5.84
C VAL A 63 -2.36 -1.56 -6.33
N ASN A 64 -2.52 -0.31 -5.88
CA ASN A 64 -3.61 0.57 -6.30
C ASN A 64 -3.26 1.49 -7.49
N ASP A 65 -2.02 1.45 -8.00
CA ASP A 65 -1.64 2.14 -9.23
C ASP A 65 -2.20 1.39 -10.45
N GLU A 66 -3.44 1.70 -10.82
CA GLU A 66 -4.14 1.01 -11.90
C GLU A 66 -3.39 1.05 -13.24
N ILE A 67 -2.71 2.15 -13.54
CA ILE A 67 -2.00 2.35 -14.81
C ILE A 67 -0.80 1.40 -14.87
N MET A 68 0.05 1.45 -13.85
CA MET A 68 1.24 0.60 -13.77
C MET A 68 0.85 -0.89 -13.67
N GLN A 69 -0.16 -1.24 -12.87
CA GLN A 69 -0.59 -2.63 -12.71
C GLN A 69 -1.23 -3.20 -13.98
N LYS A 70 -2.06 -2.43 -14.71
CA LYS A 70 -2.61 -2.88 -16.00
C LYS A 70 -1.53 -3.01 -17.06
N GLN A 71 -0.46 -2.22 -16.99
CA GLN A 71 0.68 -2.37 -17.87
C GLN A 71 1.44 -3.68 -17.61
N TRP A 72 1.72 -4.02 -16.35
CA TRP A 72 2.27 -5.33 -15.98
C TRP A 72 1.43 -6.48 -16.52
N ALA A 73 0.10 -6.38 -16.37
CA ALA A 73 -0.84 -7.39 -16.84
C ALA A 73 -0.73 -7.61 -18.36
N ARG A 74 -0.63 -6.55 -19.15
CA ARG A 74 -0.46 -6.62 -20.61
C ARG A 74 0.84 -7.30 -20.99
N GLU A 75 1.94 -6.94 -20.34
CA GLU A 75 3.27 -7.50 -20.59
C GLU A 75 3.34 -9.00 -20.29
N HIS A 76 2.55 -9.47 -19.33
CA HIS A 76 2.48 -10.87 -18.92
C HIS A 76 1.32 -11.64 -19.59
N GLY A 77 0.63 -11.04 -20.57
CA GLY A 77 -0.47 -11.68 -21.29
C GLY A 77 -1.71 -11.97 -20.44
N LEU A 78 -1.86 -11.30 -19.29
CA LEU A 78 -2.99 -11.47 -18.39
C LEU A 78 -4.22 -10.74 -18.94
N LYS A 79 -5.30 -11.50 -19.17
CA LYS A 79 -6.60 -10.92 -19.52
C LYS A 79 -7.32 -10.47 -18.25
N VAL A 80 -7.37 -9.16 -18.04
CA VAL A 80 -8.07 -8.56 -16.91
C VAL A 80 -9.56 -8.46 -17.23
N GLY A 81 -10.42 -8.88 -16.29
CA GLY A 81 -11.87 -8.81 -16.46
C GLY A 81 -12.40 -7.37 -16.53
N SER A 82 -13.63 -7.20 -17.03
CA SER A 82 -14.31 -5.89 -17.01
C SER A 82 -14.51 -5.39 -15.58
N ASP A 83 -14.23 -4.10 -15.35
CA ASP A 83 -14.42 -3.41 -14.07
C ASP A 83 -15.89 -3.11 -13.75
N TRP A 84 -16.81 -3.63 -14.56
CA TRP A 84 -18.24 -3.44 -14.41
C TRP A 84 -18.93 -4.76 -14.07
N ARG A 85 -19.71 -4.75 -12.98
CA ARG A 85 -20.65 -5.83 -12.67
C ARG A 85 -22.07 -5.31 -12.82
N TRP A 86 -22.91 -6.11 -13.48
CA TRP A 86 -24.34 -5.92 -13.46
C TRP A 86 -24.90 -6.43 -12.14
N GLU A 87 -25.53 -5.55 -11.37
CA GLU A 87 -26.32 -5.91 -10.20
C GLU A 87 -27.80 -5.92 -10.57
N PHE A 88 -28.46 -7.02 -10.23
CA PHE A 88 -29.92 -7.15 -10.27
C PHE A 88 -30.43 -7.06 -8.84
N ARG A 89 -31.12 -5.97 -8.50
CA ARG A 89 -31.81 -5.86 -7.22
C ARG A 89 -33.30 -6.09 -7.42
N LEU A 90 -33.80 -7.19 -6.85
CA LEU A 90 -35.23 -7.38 -6.65
C LEU A 90 -35.64 -6.62 -5.38
N ARG A 91 -36.43 -5.55 -5.53
CA ARG A 91 -37.28 -5.06 -4.43
C ARG A 91 -38.64 -5.73 -4.57
N ARG A 92 -39.19 -6.28 -3.48
CA ARG A 92 -40.53 -6.90 -3.47
C ARG A 92 -41.55 -5.91 -4.08
N GLY A 93 -42.17 -6.30 -5.20
CA GLY A 93 -43.29 -5.59 -5.83
C GLY A 93 -42.98 -4.56 -6.91
N ILE A 94 -41.72 -4.34 -7.31
CA ILE A 94 -41.35 -3.43 -8.41
C ILE A 94 -40.39 -4.13 -9.37
N ALA A 95 -40.46 -3.83 -10.67
CA ALA A 95 -39.59 -4.38 -11.71
C ALA A 95 -38.09 -4.32 -11.32
N PRO A 96 -37.29 -5.35 -11.68
CA PRO A 96 -35.88 -5.43 -11.29
C PRO A 96 -35.11 -4.21 -11.79
N TRP A 97 -34.47 -3.51 -10.85
CA TRP A 97 -33.56 -2.41 -11.18
C TRP A 97 -32.19 -3.00 -11.52
N VAL A 98 -31.75 -2.72 -12.75
CA VAL A 98 -30.42 -3.08 -13.24
C VAL A 98 -29.50 -1.89 -12.99
N SER A 99 -28.51 -2.05 -12.12
CA SER A 99 -27.47 -1.04 -11.90
C SER A 99 -26.11 -1.57 -12.31
N ARG A 100 -25.27 -0.68 -12.85
CA ARG A 100 -23.85 -0.97 -13.08
C ARG A 100 -23.07 -0.54 -11.86
N THR A 101 -22.44 -1.49 -11.18
CA THR A 101 -21.55 -1.21 -10.07
C THR A 101 -20.11 -1.36 -10.56
N GLN A 102 -19.27 -0.36 -10.28
CA GLN A 102 -17.84 -0.45 -10.54
C GLN A 102 -17.23 -1.42 -9.51
N VAL A 103 -16.58 -2.47 -9.99
CA VAL A 103 -15.87 -3.44 -9.17
C VAL A 103 -14.41 -3.33 -9.56
N ARG A 104 -13.52 -3.14 -8.58
CA ARG A 104 -12.06 -3.17 -8.80
C ARG A 104 -11.57 -4.61 -9.04
N ARG A 105 -12.15 -5.30 -10.04
CA ARG A 105 -11.78 -6.69 -10.38
C ARG A 105 -10.32 -6.77 -10.82
N TRP A 106 -9.88 -5.77 -11.58
CA TRP A 106 -8.48 -5.66 -11.98
C TRP A 106 -7.50 -5.78 -10.82
N PHE A 107 -7.83 -5.19 -9.67
CA PHE A 107 -6.95 -5.11 -8.52
C PHE A 107 -6.60 -6.49 -7.97
N HIS A 108 -7.61 -7.30 -7.64
CA HIS A 108 -7.38 -8.65 -7.13
C HIS A 108 -6.87 -9.61 -8.21
N ASP A 109 -7.35 -9.48 -9.46
CA ASP A 109 -6.93 -10.37 -10.55
C ASP A 109 -5.43 -10.21 -10.85
N ILE A 110 -4.96 -8.96 -10.95
CA ILE A 110 -3.56 -8.63 -11.21
C ILE A 110 -2.70 -8.97 -9.99
N LEU A 111 -3.08 -8.55 -8.80
CA LEU A 111 -2.31 -8.82 -7.59
C LEU A 111 -2.14 -10.34 -7.35
N ALA A 112 -3.21 -11.13 -7.54
CA ALA A 112 -3.11 -12.58 -7.41
C ALA A 112 -2.20 -13.19 -8.48
N ALA A 113 -2.22 -12.66 -9.71
CA ALA A 113 -1.31 -13.10 -10.77
C ALA A 113 0.14 -12.75 -10.44
N GLN A 114 0.41 -11.57 -9.89
CA GLN A 114 1.74 -11.16 -9.44
C GLN A 114 2.24 -12.03 -8.29
N ILE A 115 1.42 -12.29 -7.27
CA ILE A 115 1.78 -13.19 -6.17
C ILE A 115 2.16 -14.58 -6.72
N ARG A 116 1.38 -15.13 -7.65
CA ARG A 116 1.68 -16.42 -8.29
C ARG A 116 2.91 -16.39 -9.20
N HIS A 117 3.16 -15.27 -9.87
CA HIS A 117 4.32 -15.08 -10.73
C HIS A 117 5.59 -15.02 -9.89
N TYR A 118 5.62 -14.12 -8.90
CA TYR A 118 6.78 -13.92 -8.05
C TYR A 118 7.02 -15.11 -7.12
N LYS A 119 5.99 -15.84 -6.66
CA LYS A 119 6.16 -16.96 -5.69
C LYS A 119 6.99 -16.55 -4.45
N PRO A 120 6.52 -15.54 -3.69
CA PRO A 120 7.27 -15.05 -2.54
C PRO A 120 7.36 -16.08 -1.41
N ASP A 121 8.46 -16.07 -0.68
CA ASP A 121 8.54 -16.73 0.63
C ASP A 121 7.82 -15.90 1.69
N VAL A 122 7.90 -14.57 1.56
CA VAL A 122 7.31 -13.61 2.50
C VAL A 122 6.53 -12.56 1.72
N ILE A 123 5.27 -12.37 2.11
CA ILE A 123 4.48 -11.19 1.72
C ILE A 123 4.52 -10.23 2.90
N LEU A 124 4.99 -9.00 2.65
CA LEU A 124 4.91 -7.90 3.61
C LEU A 124 3.83 -6.92 3.13
N ASN A 125 2.66 -7.00 3.74
CA ASN A 125 1.54 -6.12 3.44
C ASN A 125 1.61 -4.83 4.28
N LEU A 126 2.02 -3.73 3.63
CA LEU A 126 2.00 -2.37 4.19
C LEU A 126 0.63 -1.69 4.01
N ALA A 127 -0.26 -2.28 3.20
CA ALA A 127 -1.61 -1.79 2.89
C ALA A 127 -2.69 -2.65 3.56
N MET A 128 -2.63 -2.81 4.88
CA MET A 128 -3.60 -3.63 5.64
C MET A 128 -5.04 -3.09 5.57
N ASP A 129 -5.23 -1.82 5.25
CA ASP A 129 -6.51 -1.15 5.02
C ASP A 129 -6.97 -1.21 3.56
N GLY A 130 -6.06 -1.45 2.62
CA GLY A 130 -6.34 -1.51 1.17
C GLY A 130 -6.58 -2.92 0.61
N ILE A 131 -6.10 -3.97 1.29
CA ILE A 131 -6.18 -5.36 0.84
C ILE A 131 -6.97 -6.20 1.85
N SER A 132 -8.11 -6.75 1.42
CA SER A 132 -9.00 -7.49 2.32
C SER A 132 -8.40 -8.81 2.81
N SER A 133 -8.73 -9.19 4.05
CA SER A 133 -8.30 -10.47 4.63
C SER A 133 -8.84 -11.67 3.84
N SER A 134 -10.05 -11.54 3.27
CA SER A 134 -10.65 -12.58 2.43
C SER A 134 -9.84 -12.87 1.16
N PHE A 135 -9.29 -11.85 0.52
CA PHE A 135 -8.38 -12.02 -0.62
C PHE A 135 -7.08 -12.70 -0.18
N LEU A 136 -6.46 -12.21 0.90
CA LEU A 136 -5.21 -12.74 1.42
C LEU A 136 -5.33 -14.20 1.89
N GLN A 137 -6.49 -14.60 2.40
CA GLN A 137 -6.77 -15.99 2.78
C GLN A 137 -6.62 -16.92 1.57
N GLY A 138 -7.06 -16.49 0.39
CA GLY A 138 -6.87 -17.23 -0.87
C GLY A 138 -5.43 -17.25 -1.35
N MET A 139 -4.60 -16.29 -0.93
CA MET A 139 -3.19 -16.17 -1.32
C MET A 139 -2.24 -16.91 -0.38
N LYS A 140 -2.67 -17.35 0.81
CA LYS A 140 -1.82 -18.11 1.76
C LYS A 140 -1.10 -19.31 1.15
N PRO A 141 -1.69 -20.11 0.24
CA PRO A 141 -0.96 -21.21 -0.39
C PRO A 141 0.24 -20.80 -1.26
N HIS A 142 0.38 -19.51 -1.57
CA HIS A 142 1.42 -18.95 -2.44
C HIS A 142 2.52 -18.17 -1.68
N THR A 143 2.50 -18.19 -0.35
CA THR A 143 3.55 -17.60 0.50
C THR A 143 3.79 -18.48 1.73
N ARG A 144 4.98 -18.41 2.32
CA ARG A 144 5.29 -19.14 3.57
C ARG A 144 4.97 -18.30 4.80
N LEU A 145 5.04 -16.98 4.66
CA LEU A 145 4.80 -16.03 5.73
C LEU A 145 4.04 -14.81 5.19
N LEU A 146 2.89 -14.53 5.79
CA LEU A 146 2.13 -13.30 5.54
C LEU A 146 2.29 -12.35 6.74
N VAL A 147 3.03 -11.27 6.52
CA VAL A 147 3.29 -10.23 7.52
C VAL A 147 2.47 -8.99 7.18
N GLY A 148 1.75 -8.44 8.14
CA GLY A 148 1.12 -7.12 8.04
C GLY A 148 1.94 -6.06 8.75
N GLN A 149 2.02 -4.85 8.23
CA GLN A 149 2.52 -3.69 8.95
C GLN A 149 1.42 -2.63 9.06
N ILE A 150 1.20 -2.09 10.26
CA ILE A 150 0.19 -1.06 10.46
C ILE A 150 0.61 -0.03 11.51
N ALA A 151 0.32 1.23 11.24
CA ALA A 151 0.41 2.34 12.19
C ALA A 151 -0.73 3.36 11.99
N ALA A 152 -1.84 2.92 11.40
CA ALA A 152 -3.02 3.72 11.06
C ALA A 152 -4.31 3.00 11.49
N PRO A 153 -5.47 3.69 11.55
CA PRO A 153 -6.74 3.04 11.85
C PRO A 153 -7.03 1.87 10.93
N LEU A 154 -7.55 0.78 11.50
CA LEU A 154 -7.92 -0.43 10.76
C LEU A 154 -9.39 -0.38 10.33
N PRO A 155 -9.76 -0.97 9.19
CA PRO A 155 -11.15 -1.15 8.82
C PRO A 155 -11.88 -2.09 9.80
N GLU A 156 -13.17 -1.84 10.01
CA GLU A 156 -14.02 -2.71 10.82
C GLU A 156 -14.44 -3.98 10.05
N GLY A 157 -14.68 -5.07 10.76
CA GLY A 157 -15.23 -6.31 10.19
C GLY A 157 -14.25 -7.22 9.46
N GLU A 158 -12.96 -6.86 9.39
CA GLU A 158 -11.91 -7.71 8.80
C GLU A 158 -11.43 -8.79 9.78
N ASN A 159 -11.09 -9.98 9.23
CA ASN A 159 -10.52 -11.07 10.01
C ASN A 159 -8.98 -11.00 9.97
N TRP A 160 -8.40 -10.37 10.98
CA TRP A 160 -6.95 -10.24 11.10
C TRP A 160 -6.21 -11.56 11.37
N GLY A 161 -6.92 -12.64 11.69
CA GLY A 161 -6.35 -13.98 11.90
C GLY A 161 -5.70 -14.58 10.65
N VAL A 162 -5.86 -13.97 9.47
CA VAL A 162 -5.20 -14.40 8.25
C VAL A 162 -3.67 -14.23 8.31
N TYR A 163 -3.19 -13.21 9.03
CA TYR A 163 -1.79 -12.85 9.13
C TYR A 163 -1.04 -13.79 10.07
N ASP A 164 0.16 -14.20 9.68
CA ASP A 164 1.02 -15.03 10.52
C ASP A 164 1.79 -14.18 11.54
N LEU A 165 1.99 -12.89 11.24
CA LEU A 165 2.60 -11.87 12.08
C LEU A 165 2.08 -10.48 11.69
N VAL A 166 1.81 -9.62 12.67
CA VAL A 166 1.59 -8.18 12.43
C VAL A 166 2.65 -7.37 13.15
N ILE A 167 3.35 -6.49 12.45
CA ILE A 167 4.32 -5.57 13.04
C ILE A 167 3.77 -4.15 13.11
N SER A 168 4.10 -3.42 14.16
CA SER A 168 3.65 -2.03 14.32
C SER A 168 4.65 -1.17 15.08
N SER A 169 4.75 0.09 14.70
CA SER A 169 5.47 1.12 15.47
C SER A 169 4.64 1.70 16.62
N LEU A 170 3.40 1.24 16.80
CA LEU A 170 2.47 1.71 17.83
C LEU A 170 2.20 0.58 18.83
N PRO A 171 2.63 0.70 20.11
CA PRO A 171 2.45 -0.34 21.12
C PRO A 171 0.99 -0.79 21.31
N ASN A 172 0.03 0.14 21.20
CA ASN A 172 -1.39 -0.17 21.32
C ASN A 172 -1.89 -1.12 20.21
N PHE A 173 -1.32 -1.07 19.00
CA PHE A 173 -1.66 -2.04 17.96
C PHE A 173 -1.04 -3.41 18.25
N VAL A 174 0.20 -3.44 18.75
CA VAL A 174 0.85 -4.71 19.15
C VAL A 174 0.01 -5.43 20.21
N GLU A 175 -0.43 -4.70 21.24
CA GLU A 175 -1.31 -5.23 22.29
C GLU A 175 -2.67 -5.67 21.73
N TYR A 176 -3.27 -4.88 20.83
CA TYR A 176 -4.53 -5.20 20.18
C TYR A 176 -4.46 -6.55 19.43
N PHE A 177 -3.46 -6.75 18.57
CA PHE A 177 -3.31 -7.98 17.78
C PHE A 177 -3.05 -9.20 18.66
N ARG A 178 -2.18 -9.07 19.67
CA ARG A 178 -1.92 -10.15 20.65
C ARG A 178 -3.19 -10.57 21.38
N ARG A 179 -4.03 -9.60 21.78
CA ARG A 179 -5.30 -9.86 22.49
C ARG A 179 -6.32 -10.62 21.62
N ILE A 180 -6.31 -10.43 20.30
CA ILE A 180 -7.18 -11.17 19.37
C ILE A 180 -6.52 -12.46 18.83
N GLY A 181 -5.39 -12.89 19.41
CA GLY A 181 -4.71 -14.14 19.08
C GLY A 181 -3.77 -14.09 17.87
N VAL A 182 -3.48 -12.91 17.33
CA VAL A 182 -2.53 -12.73 16.22
C VAL A 182 -1.15 -12.41 16.79
N ARG A 183 -0.12 -13.14 16.33
CA ARG A 183 1.26 -12.81 16.72
C ARG A 183 1.58 -11.40 16.28
N SER A 184 2.12 -10.59 17.18
CA SER A 184 2.47 -9.21 16.85
C SER A 184 3.72 -8.75 17.57
N GLU A 185 4.54 -7.97 16.87
CA GLU A 185 5.80 -7.44 17.37
C GLU A 185 5.93 -5.95 17.13
N PHE A 186 6.63 -5.30 18.06
CA PHE A 186 6.96 -3.89 17.93
C PHE A 186 8.09 -3.71 16.92
N ASN A 187 7.85 -2.89 15.88
CA ASN A 187 8.83 -2.56 14.85
C ASN A 187 8.98 -1.04 14.75
N ARG A 188 10.18 -0.52 15.05
CA ARG A 188 10.46 0.91 14.92
C ARG A 188 10.65 1.26 13.45
N LEU A 189 10.07 2.39 13.03
CA LEU A 189 10.42 2.96 11.74
C LEU A 189 11.88 3.40 11.76
N ALA A 190 12.58 3.14 10.66
CA ALA A 190 13.98 3.51 10.46
C ALA A 190 14.08 4.68 9.46
N PHE A 191 15.18 5.42 9.56
CA PHE A 191 15.54 6.44 8.59
C PHE A 191 16.41 5.81 7.50
N GLU A 192 16.08 6.06 6.23
CA GLU A 192 16.87 5.59 5.09
C GLU A 192 17.92 6.65 4.67
N PRO A 193 19.23 6.43 4.92
CA PRO A 193 20.24 7.45 4.69
C PRO A 193 20.46 7.80 3.21
N THR A 194 20.15 6.90 2.28
CA THR A 194 20.37 7.15 0.85
C THR A 194 19.51 8.28 0.29
N VAL A 195 18.36 8.58 0.92
CA VAL A 195 17.50 9.71 0.53
C VAL A 195 18.25 11.04 0.60
N LEU A 196 19.25 11.17 1.50
CA LEU A 196 20.07 12.37 1.63
C LEU A 196 20.86 12.69 0.35
N ARG A 197 21.10 11.71 -0.53
CA ARG A 197 21.77 11.92 -1.82
C ARG A 197 20.88 12.62 -2.85
N ALA A 198 19.56 12.50 -2.72
CA ALA A 198 18.59 13.15 -3.59
C ALA A 198 18.22 14.56 -3.11
N LEU A 199 18.55 14.90 -1.86
CA LEU A 199 18.27 16.21 -1.30
C LEU A 199 19.34 17.23 -1.72
N SER A 200 18.89 18.37 -2.24
CA SER A 200 19.78 19.52 -2.45
C SER A 200 19.92 20.32 -1.14
N THR A 201 21.13 20.80 -0.86
CA THR A 201 21.37 21.72 0.25
C THR A 201 20.76 23.07 -0.09
N GLN A 202 19.59 23.38 0.48
CA GLN A 202 18.95 24.67 0.29
C GLN A 202 19.17 25.59 1.50
N ARG A 203 19.22 26.91 1.22
CA ARG A 203 19.29 27.92 2.28
C ARG A 203 17.99 27.85 3.08
N LYS A 204 18.10 27.60 4.39
CA LYS A 204 16.95 27.63 5.32
C LYS A 204 16.48 29.08 5.49
N ASN A 205 15.57 29.53 4.63
CA ASN A 205 14.97 30.86 4.64
C ASN A 205 13.56 30.88 5.27
N ILE A 206 13.08 29.73 5.73
CA ILE A 206 11.81 29.60 6.45
C ILE A 206 12.13 29.65 7.96
N LEU A 207 11.57 30.64 8.67
CA LEU A 207 11.78 30.80 10.11
C LEU A 207 11.14 29.67 10.91
N VAL A 208 9.91 29.27 10.54
CA VAL A 208 9.17 28.17 11.14
C VAL A 208 8.42 27.44 10.03
N SER A 209 8.53 26.11 10.00
CA SER A 209 7.79 25.24 9.09
C SER A 209 7.12 24.14 9.90
N PHE A 210 5.88 23.81 9.55
CA PHE A 210 5.14 22.68 10.11
C PHE A 210 4.90 21.61 9.06
N VAL A 211 5.13 20.35 9.41
CA VAL A 211 4.83 19.19 8.57
C VAL A 211 3.96 18.24 9.38
N GLY A 212 2.69 18.13 8.99
CA GLY A 212 1.68 17.33 9.70
C GLY A 212 0.26 17.68 9.25
N SER A 213 -0.73 17.19 9.99
CA SER A 213 -2.16 17.39 9.70
C SER A 213 -2.92 18.01 10.87
N PHE A 214 -4.05 18.66 10.60
CA PHE A 214 -4.98 19.13 11.63
C PHE A 214 -6.19 18.20 11.61
N THR A 215 -6.18 17.16 12.44
CA THR A 215 -7.31 16.23 12.55
C THR A 215 -7.62 15.98 14.02
N SER A 216 -8.83 15.52 14.32
CA SER A 216 -9.28 15.24 15.69
C SER A 216 -8.37 14.26 16.44
N SER A 217 -7.70 13.36 15.71
CA SER A 217 -6.72 12.42 16.25
C SER A 217 -5.42 13.08 16.76
N HIS A 218 -5.26 14.40 16.55
CA HIS A 218 -4.03 15.13 16.80
C HIS A 218 -4.23 16.40 17.64
N SER A 219 -5.28 16.45 18.47
CA SER A 219 -5.62 17.63 19.30
C SER A 219 -4.47 18.17 20.17
N LYS A 220 -3.60 17.31 20.69
CA LYS A 220 -2.41 17.73 21.45
C LYS A 220 -1.40 18.52 20.59
N ARG A 221 -1.29 18.18 19.31
CA ARG A 221 -0.44 18.90 18.34
C ARG A 221 -1.04 20.26 18.03
N ASP A 222 -2.35 20.34 17.88
CA ASP A 222 -3.05 21.60 17.61
C ASP A 222 -2.85 22.58 18.79
N GLN A 223 -3.04 22.12 20.03
CA GLN A 223 -2.77 22.90 21.24
C GLN A 223 -1.32 23.40 21.32
N LEU A 224 -0.35 22.54 20.96
CA LEU A 224 1.06 22.93 20.92
C LEU A 224 1.32 24.02 19.88
N LEU A 225 0.74 23.89 18.68
CA LEU A 225 0.91 24.88 17.62
C LEU A 225 0.25 26.22 17.97
N GLU A 226 -0.94 26.20 18.57
CA GLU A 226 -1.60 27.41 19.08
C GLU A 226 -0.73 28.13 20.12
N HIS A 227 -0.13 27.39 21.05
CA HIS A 227 0.77 27.94 22.06
C HIS A 227 2.06 28.55 21.46
N LEU A 228 2.62 27.93 20.42
CA LEU A 228 3.84 28.42 19.77
C LEU A 228 3.61 29.64 18.87
N CYS A 229 2.36 29.86 18.44
CA CYS A 229 1.98 30.92 17.50
C CYS A 229 1.23 32.10 18.17
N SER A 230 0.91 32.01 19.46
CA SER A 230 0.34 33.10 20.27
C SER A 230 1.42 34.05 20.79
#